data_AF-A0A017STZ8-F1
#
_entry.id   AF-A0A017STZ8-F1
#
_cell.length_a   1.000
_cell.length_b   1.000
_cell.length_c   1.000
_cell.angle_alpha   90.00
_cell.angle_beta   90.00
_cell.angle_gamma   90.00
#
_symmetry.space_group_name_H-M   'P 1'
#
loop_
_entity.id
_entity.type
_entity.pdbx_description
1 polymer ?
#
loop_
_entity_poly.entity_id
_entity_poly.type
_entity_poly.pdbx_seq_one_letter_code
_entity_poly.pdbx_strand_id
1 'polypeptide(L)'
;MIMKRLSIAVCLFAAACGGGDDGDPDVEQEPTAYEDMTFEQRSAFMAEVVLPEMTELFVAFDPKFSTMSCNTCHGDGAIDGTYALPSPQVPPLPPEEEFEEYMQDPENAKWGMFMLEEVWPEMARLLQVPMYDPATHTEGFSCANCHTVQPGVE
;
A
#
# COMPACT_ATOMS: atom_id res chain seq x y z
N MET A 1 9.81 -41.40 -58.62
CA MET A 1 8.36 -41.66 -58.53
C MET A 1 7.64 -40.33 -58.72
N ILE A 2 6.64 -40.31 -59.59
CA ILE A 2 5.96 -39.13 -60.12
C ILE A 2 4.56 -39.01 -59.48
N MET A 3 4.31 -37.85 -58.89
CA MET A 3 3.06 -37.05 -58.81
C MET A 3 1.70 -37.70 -59.16
N LYS A 4 0.75 -37.66 -58.21
CA LYS A 4 -0.68 -37.27 -58.39
C LYS A 4 -1.41 -37.37 -57.03
N ARG A 5 -1.77 -36.24 -56.40
CA ARG A 5 -3.09 -35.55 -56.46
C ARG A 5 -4.29 -36.44 -56.10
N LEU A 6 -4.93 -36.17 -54.97
CA LEU A 6 -6.36 -36.37 -54.62
C LEU A 6 -6.59 -35.50 -53.36
N SER A 7 -7.17 -34.31 -53.51
CA SER A 7 -8.62 -34.01 -53.45
C SER A 7 -9.02 -33.47 -52.08
N ILE A 8 -9.42 -32.20 -52.12
CA ILE A 8 -9.97 -31.36 -51.06
C ILE A 8 -11.31 -31.93 -50.60
N ALA A 9 -11.53 -31.99 -49.28
CA ALA A 9 -12.86 -31.96 -48.68
C ALA A 9 -12.82 -30.96 -47.52
N VAL A 10 -13.32 -29.76 -47.81
CA VAL A 10 -13.67 -28.72 -46.84
C VAL A 10 -14.91 -29.18 -46.08
N CYS A 11 -14.78 -29.37 -44.77
CA CYS A 11 -15.91 -29.36 -43.85
C CYS A 11 -15.78 -28.12 -42.97
N LEU A 12 -16.41 -27.03 -43.42
CA LEU A 12 -16.75 -25.87 -42.62
C LEU A 12 -17.78 -26.30 -41.56
N PHE A 13 -17.37 -26.40 -40.31
CA PHE A 13 -18.28 -26.27 -39.17
C PHE A 13 -18.05 -24.90 -38.56
N ALA A 14 -19.02 -24.00 -38.76
CA ALA A 14 -19.17 -22.76 -38.02
C ALA A 14 -20.38 -22.91 -37.08
N ALA A 15 -20.09 -22.92 -35.78
CA ALA A 15 -20.98 -22.61 -34.64
C ALA A 15 -20.02 -22.27 -33.47
N ALA A 16 -19.75 -21.01 -33.11
CA ALA A 16 -20.59 -20.07 -32.34
C ALA A 16 -21.26 -20.78 -31.13
N CYS A 17 -20.93 -20.55 -29.86
CA CYS A 17 -20.25 -19.45 -29.17
C CYS A 17 -19.22 -20.01 -28.18
N GLY A 18 -17.94 -19.72 -28.41
CA GLY A 18 -16.85 -19.91 -27.44
C GLY A 18 -16.36 -18.53 -27.02
N GLY A 19 -16.65 -18.17 -25.79
CA GLY A 19 -16.13 -16.98 -25.10
C GLY A 19 -15.82 -17.34 -23.66
N GLY A 20 -15.23 -18.53 -23.45
CA GLY A 20 -14.38 -18.76 -22.30
C GLY A 20 -13.03 -18.20 -22.70
N ASP A 21 -12.68 -17.07 -22.11
CA ASP A 21 -11.32 -16.58 -22.11
C ASP A 21 -10.52 -17.57 -21.25
N ASP A 22 -10.09 -18.66 -21.87
CA ASP A 22 -9.08 -19.55 -21.32
C ASP A 22 -7.77 -18.76 -21.35
N GLY A 23 -7.63 -17.87 -20.36
CA GLY A 23 -6.46 -17.02 -20.19
C GLY A 23 -5.20 -17.87 -20.22
N ASP A 24 -4.25 -17.44 -21.05
CA ASP A 24 -2.93 -18.01 -21.13
C ASP A 24 -2.30 -18.00 -19.72
N PRO A 25 -1.96 -19.16 -19.12
CA PRO A 25 -1.43 -19.23 -17.76
C PRO A 25 -0.03 -18.60 -17.63
N ASP A 26 0.54 -18.08 -18.71
CA ASP A 26 1.91 -17.54 -18.81
C ASP A 26 1.97 -16.02 -19.05
N VAL A 27 0.85 -15.30 -19.01
CA VAL A 27 0.88 -13.83 -18.97
C VAL A 27 0.98 -13.42 -17.50
N GLU A 28 2.18 -13.06 -17.04
CA GLU A 28 2.36 -12.32 -15.79
C GLU A 28 1.49 -11.06 -15.85
N GLN A 29 0.34 -11.08 -15.17
CA GLN A 29 -0.49 -9.90 -15.02
C GLN A 29 0.27 -8.92 -14.14
N GLU A 30 0.53 -7.73 -14.68
CA GLU A 30 1.06 -6.60 -13.90
C GLU A 30 0.21 -6.42 -12.63
N PRO A 31 0.84 -6.24 -11.45
CA PRO A 31 0.10 -6.02 -10.21
C PRO A 31 -0.89 -4.86 -10.36
N THR A 32 -2.12 -5.04 -9.88
CA THR A 32 -3.11 -3.95 -9.83
C THR A 32 -2.56 -2.80 -8.99
N ALA A 33 -2.62 -1.57 -9.51
CA ALA A 33 -2.23 -0.38 -8.75
C ALA A 33 -3.07 -0.26 -7.48
N TYR A 34 -2.48 0.19 -6.37
CA TYR A 34 -3.15 0.25 -5.08
C TYR A 34 -4.46 1.08 -5.12
N GLU A 35 -4.46 2.16 -5.91
CA GLU A 35 -5.64 3.01 -6.11
C GLU A 35 -6.82 2.28 -6.75
N ASP A 36 -6.54 1.28 -7.59
CA ASP A 36 -7.53 0.48 -8.32
C ASP A 36 -7.94 -0.81 -7.58
N MET A 37 -7.26 -1.15 -6.49
CA MET A 37 -7.59 -2.32 -5.68
C MET A 37 -8.94 -2.17 -4.99
N THR A 38 -9.74 -3.25 -5.01
CA THR A 38 -10.90 -3.42 -4.13
C THR A 38 -10.47 -3.46 -2.66
N PHE A 39 -11.43 -3.29 -1.75
CA PHE A 39 -11.17 -3.40 -0.30
C PHE A 39 -10.53 -4.74 0.09
N GLU A 40 -11.01 -5.86 -0.46
CA GLU A 40 -10.46 -7.18 -0.18
C GLU A 40 -9.01 -7.31 -0.66
N GLN A 41 -8.72 -6.81 -1.87
CA GLN A 41 -7.35 -6.78 -2.40
C GLN A 41 -6.44 -5.89 -1.55
N ARG A 42 -6.90 -4.71 -1.09
CA ARG A 42 -6.11 -3.85 -0.20
C ARG A 42 -5.85 -4.52 1.14
N SER A 43 -6.85 -5.18 1.72
CA SER A 43 -6.67 -5.90 2.99
C SER A 43 -5.66 -7.04 2.85
N ALA A 44 -5.71 -7.80 1.75
CA ALA A 44 -4.73 -8.85 1.47
C ALA A 44 -3.33 -8.26 1.24
N PHE A 45 -3.21 -7.21 0.42
CA PHE A 45 -1.95 -6.52 0.15
C PHE A 45 -1.33 -5.95 1.43
N MET A 46 -2.13 -5.34 2.30
CA MET A 46 -1.67 -4.82 3.58
C MET A 46 -1.15 -5.93 4.50
N ALA A 47 -1.82 -7.09 4.52
CA ALA A 47 -1.44 -8.21 5.37
C ALA A 47 -0.21 -8.98 4.86
N GLU A 48 -0.11 -9.15 3.54
CA GLU A 48 0.88 -10.03 2.90
C GLU A 48 2.16 -9.29 2.47
N VAL A 49 2.06 -7.98 2.21
CA VAL A 49 3.17 -7.16 1.71
C VAL A 49 3.54 -6.07 2.72
N VAL A 50 2.59 -5.18 3.05
CA VAL A 50 2.93 -3.99 3.85
C VAL A 50 3.29 -4.34 5.28
N LEU A 51 2.49 -5.16 5.97
CA LEU A 51 2.71 -5.48 7.38
C LEU A 51 4.06 -6.19 7.60
N PRO A 52 4.48 -7.20 6.80
CA PRO A 52 5.80 -7.80 6.95
C PRO A 52 6.95 -6.81 6.75
N GLU A 53 6.91 -6.00 5.69
CA GLU A 53 7.96 -5.00 5.38
C GLU A 53 8.06 -3.94 6.49
N MET A 54 6.91 -3.43 6.95
CA MET A 54 6.86 -2.50 8.07
C MET A 54 7.33 -3.15 9.37
N THR A 55 6.98 -4.41 9.63
CA THR A 55 7.46 -5.11 10.83
C THR A 55 8.98 -5.20 10.82
N GLU A 56 9.61 -5.50 9.69
CA GLU A 56 11.06 -5.55 9.56
C GLU A 56 11.71 -4.19 9.89
N LEU A 57 11.24 -3.10 9.28
CA LEU A 57 11.75 -1.75 9.54
C LEU A 57 11.60 -1.35 11.01
N PHE A 58 10.42 -1.55 11.59
CA PHE A 58 10.16 -1.16 12.98
C PHE A 58 10.94 -2.03 13.97
N VAL A 59 11.12 -3.33 13.72
CA VAL A 59 11.95 -4.20 14.56
C VAL A 59 13.43 -3.82 14.48
N ALA A 60 13.92 -3.46 13.29
CA ALA A 60 15.29 -2.97 13.11
C ALA A 60 15.54 -1.68 13.91
N PHE A 61 14.53 -0.82 14.03
CA PHE A 61 14.60 0.41 14.81
C PHE A 61 14.43 0.19 16.33
N ASP A 62 13.43 -0.61 16.73
CA ASP A 62 13.13 -0.93 18.13
C ASP A 62 12.51 -2.36 18.23
N PRO A 63 13.23 -3.34 18.81
CA PRO A 63 12.79 -4.74 18.87
C PRO A 63 11.44 -5.00 19.53
N LYS A 64 10.88 -4.04 20.28
CA LYS A 64 9.55 -4.15 20.88
C LYS A 64 8.43 -4.30 19.84
N PHE A 65 8.69 -3.95 18.58
CA PHE A 65 7.73 -4.09 17.48
C PHE A 65 7.73 -5.48 16.81
N SER A 66 8.35 -6.50 17.42
CA SER A 66 8.36 -7.87 16.89
C SER A 66 6.97 -8.54 16.79
N THR A 67 5.93 -7.93 17.35
CA THR A 67 4.55 -8.43 17.30
C THR A 67 3.58 -7.39 16.75
N MET A 68 3.98 -6.67 15.70
CA MET A 68 3.09 -5.77 14.97
C MET A 68 1.89 -6.52 14.37
N SER A 69 0.76 -5.81 14.29
CA SER A 69 -0.48 -6.30 13.71
C SER A 69 -1.25 -5.14 13.08
N CYS A 70 -2.39 -5.43 12.45
CA CYS A 70 -3.26 -4.40 11.88
C CYS A 70 -3.61 -3.30 12.90
N ASN A 71 -3.77 -3.66 14.19
CA ASN A 71 -4.07 -2.72 15.27
C ASN A 71 -2.95 -1.72 15.54
N THR A 72 -1.69 -2.03 15.20
CA THR A 72 -0.57 -1.12 15.42
C THR A 72 -0.75 0.20 14.66
N CYS A 73 -1.30 0.14 13.45
CA CYS A 73 -1.55 1.32 12.64
C CYS A 73 -3.03 1.74 12.67
N HIS A 74 -3.96 0.79 12.55
CA HIS A 74 -5.38 1.09 12.39
C HIS A 74 -6.17 1.18 13.70
N GLY A 75 -5.59 0.79 14.83
CA GLY A 75 -6.26 0.80 16.13
C GLY A 75 -7.59 0.04 16.13
N ASP A 76 -8.65 0.67 16.65
CA ASP A 76 -10.03 0.12 16.67
C ASP A 76 -10.57 -0.16 15.27
N GLY A 77 -10.07 0.54 14.24
CA GLY A 77 -10.43 0.29 12.85
C GLY A 77 -10.09 -1.13 12.39
N ALA A 78 -9.04 -1.74 12.95
CA ALA A 78 -8.74 -3.16 12.67
C ALA A 78 -9.73 -4.11 13.35
N ILE A 79 -10.35 -3.70 14.46
CA ILE A 79 -11.29 -4.53 15.23
C ILE A 79 -12.68 -4.50 14.59
N ASP A 80 -13.13 -3.32 14.17
CA ASP A 80 -14.44 -3.15 13.54
C ASP A 80 -14.44 -3.44 12.02
N GLY A 81 -13.25 -3.67 11.45
CA GLY A 81 -13.06 -4.01 10.04
C GLY A 81 -13.11 -2.82 9.09
N THR A 82 -13.13 -1.59 9.58
CA THR A 82 -13.07 -0.37 8.74
C THR A 82 -11.67 -0.05 8.26
N TYR A 83 -10.65 -0.45 9.03
CA TYR A 83 -9.25 -0.09 8.87
C TYR A 83 -9.04 1.43 8.70
N ALA A 84 -9.89 2.24 9.34
CA ALA A 84 -9.88 3.67 9.16
C ALA A 84 -8.54 4.29 9.59
N LEU A 85 -8.09 5.27 8.80
CA LEU A 85 -6.96 6.14 9.10
C LEU A 85 -7.34 7.60 8.76
N PRO A 86 -6.74 8.61 9.43
CA PRO A 86 -5.76 8.49 10.51
C PRO A 86 -6.35 7.87 11.78
N SER A 87 -5.51 7.12 12.51
CA SER A 87 -5.95 6.45 13.74
C SER A 87 -5.60 7.31 14.96
N PRO A 88 -6.55 7.54 15.90
CA PRO A 88 -6.27 8.25 17.15
C PRO A 88 -5.39 7.44 18.13
N GLN A 89 -5.09 6.18 17.79
CA GLN A 89 -4.25 5.30 18.60
C GLN A 89 -2.78 5.30 18.13
N VAL A 90 -2.50 5.96 17.02
CA VAL A 90 -1.14 6.31 16.61
C VAL A 90 -0.80 7.67 17.26
N PRO A 91 0.42 7.88 17.79
CA PRO A 91 0.81 9.14 18.42
C PRO A 91 0.49 10.34 17.52
N PRO A 92 -0.23 11.37 18.01
CA PRO A 92 -0.64 12.48 17.18
C PRO A 92 0.54 13.40 16.85
N LEU A 93 0.48 14.03 15.68
CA LEU A 93 1.45 15.04 15.27
C LEU A 93 1.18 16.37 16.00
N PRO A 94 2.22 17.15 16.35
CA PRO A 94 2.04 18.53 16.74
C PRO A 94 1.49 19.34 15.54
N PRO A 95 0.87 20.51 15.79
CA PRO A 95 0.59 21.46 14.71
C PRO A 95 1.91 21.91 14.05
N GLU A 96 1.83 22.38 12.80
CA GLU A 96 3.01 22.73 11.99
C GLU A 96 3.88 23.78 12.69
N GLU A 97 3.25 24.76 13.35
CA GLU A 97 3.90 25.84 14.07
C GLU A 97 4.72 25.37 15.28
N GLU A 98 4.39 24.20 15.83
CA GLU A 98 5.06 23.62 17.01
C GLU A 98 6.03 22.49 16.64
N PHE A 99 6.10 22.09 15.37
CA PHE A 99 6.90 20.94 14.95
C PHE A 99 8.40 21.12 15.26
N GLU A 100 8.94 22.34 15.08
CA GLU A 100 10.34 22.63 15.41
C GLU A 100 10.63 22.46 16.90
N GLU A 101 9.75 22.94 17.78
CA GLU A 101 9.89 22.76 19.23
C GLU A 101 9.74 21.29 19.63
N TYR A 102 8.76 20.60 19.06
CA TYR A 102 8.52 19.17 19.28
C TYR A 102 9.78 18.33 19.00
N MET A 103 10.51 18.65 17.93
CA MET A 103 11.74 17.95 17.53
C MET A 103 12.97 18.31 18.38
N GLN A 104 12.89 19.24 19.33
CA GLN A 104 13.99 19.51 20.27
C GLN A 104 14.11 18.44 21.36
N ASP A 105 13.02 17.74 21.67
CA ASP A 105 13.08 16.58 22.56
C ASP A 105 13.81 15.42 21.86
N PRO A 106 14.85 14.82 22.48
CA PRO A 106 15.64 13.77 21.83
C PRO A 106 14.85 12.51 21.45
N GLU A 107 13.80 12.16 22.20
CA GLU A 107 12.98 11.00 21.89
C GLU A 107 12.06 11.29 20.70
N ASN A 108 11.42 12.47 20.70
CA ASN A 108 10.66 12.94 19.56
C ASN A 108 11.51 13.04 18.30
N ALA A 109 12.72 13.60 18.39
CA ALA A 109 13.66 13.68 17.28
C ALA A 109 14.00 12.28 16.74
N LYS A 110 14.33 11.34 17.63
CA LYS A 110 14.66 9.97 17.26
C LYS A 110 13.52 9.29 16.49
N TRP A 111 12.30 9.38 17.00
CA TRP A 111 11.11 8.79 16.37
C TRP A 111 10.69 9.53 15.10
N GLY A 112 10.69 10.87 15.13
CA GLY A 112 10.35 11.73 14.01
C GLY A 112 11.26 11.51 12.82
N MET A 113 12.58 11.41 13.04
CA MET A 113 13.52 11.10 11.97
C MET A 113 13.32 9.70 11.40
N PHE A 114 13.07 8.68 12.23
CA PHE A 114 12.72 7.34 11.74
C PHE A 114 11.45 7.35 10.87
N MET A 115 10.42 8.08 11.30
CA MET A 115 9.18 8.20 10.52
C MET A 115 9.40 8.93 9.20
N LEU A 116 10.19 10.01 9.20
CA LEU A 116 10.47 10.84 8.02
C LEU A 116 11.38 10.14 7.01
N GLU A 117 12.42 9.45 7.48
CA GLU A 117 13.48 8.91 6.62
C GLU A 117 13.21 7.47 6.17
N GLU A 118 12.49 6.68 6.96
CA GLU A 118 12.29 5.25 6.69
C GLU A 118 10.81 4.93 6.42
N VAL A 119 9.92 5.19 7.37
CA VAL A 119 8.53 4.70 7.31
C VAL A 119 7.72 5.40 6.22
N TRP A 120 7.76 6.73 6.18
CA TRP A 120 6.99 7.53 5.23
C TRP A 120 7.35 7.22 3.76
N PRO A 121 8.64 7.26 3.36
CA PRO A 121 9.01 6.94 1.98
C PRO A 121 8.71 5.48 1.63
N GLU A 122 8.91 4.54 2.56
CA GLU A 122 8.64 3.13 2.29
C GLU A 122 7.14 2.87 2.10
N MET A 123 6.27 3.49 2.91
CA MET A 123 4.82 3.38 2.72
C MET A 123 4.39 3.94 1.36
N ALA A 124 4.90 5.11 0.95
CA ALA A 124 4.60 5.66 -0.35
C ALA A 124 5.10 4.75 -1.49
N ARG A 125 6.30 4.15 -1.34
CA ARG A 125 6.87 3.19 -2.29
C ARG A 125 6.02 1.93 -2.44
N LEU A 126 5.65 1.30 -1.32
CA LEU A 126 4.86 0.07 -1.32
C LEU A 126 3.47 0.29 -1.94
N LEU A 127 2.85 1.42 -1.62
CA LEU A 127 1.54 1.79 -2.15
C LEU A 127 1.62 2.35 -3.58
N GLN A 128 2.83 2.61 -4.09
CA GLN A 128 3.09 3.21 -5.40
C GLN A 128 2.36 4.55 -5.59
N VAL A 129 2.32 5.37 -4.54
CA VAL A 129 1.70 6.70 -4.52
C VAL A 129 2.78 7.78 -4.40
N PRO A 130 2.57 8.98 -4.95
CA PRO A 130 3.49 10.09 -4.73
C PRO A 130 3.49 10.48 -3.25
N MET A 131 4.67 10.82 -2.72
CA MET A 131 4.76 11.48 -1.42
C MET A 131 4.24 12.92 -1.53
N TYR A 132 3.72 13.43 -0.41
CA TYR A 132 3.38 14.84 -0.30
C TYR A 132 4.62 15.71 -0.56
N ASP A 133 4.44 16.67 -1.46
CA ASP A 133 5.41 17.73 -1.75
C ASP A 133 4.63 19.03 -1.91
N PRO A 134 4.86 20.06 -1.08
CA PRO A 134 4.13 21.32 -1.16
C PRO A 134 4.32 22.06 -2.50
N ALA A 135 5.39 21.77 -3.25
CA ALA A 135 5.69 22.37 -4.54
C ALA A 135 5.14 21.57 -5.72
N THR A 136 5.07 20.23 -5.62
CA THR A 136 4.79 19.37 -6.78
C THR A 136 3.64 18.37 -6.59
N HIS A 137 3.32 17.96 -5.36
CA HIS A 137 2.35 16.90 -5.06
C HIS A 137 1.62 17.18 -3.74
N THR A 138 0.76 18.21 -3.70
CA THR A 138 0.08 18.65 -2.46
C THR A 138 -0.97 17.67 -1.92
N GLU A 139 -1.37 16.68 -2.72
CA GLU A 139 -2.30 15.61 -2.32
C GLU A 139 -1.59 14.26 -2.11
N GLY A 140 -0.25 14.24 -2.15
CA GLY A 140 0.52 13.02 -1.98
C GLY A 140 0.38 12.41 -0.57
N PHE A 141 0.83 11.17 -0.44
CA PHE A 141 0.87 10.46 0.84
C PHE A 141 1.72 11.25 1.84
N SER A 142 1.17 11.53 3.00
CA SER A 142 1.70 12.43 4.04
C SER A 142 1.64 11.77 5.42
N CYS A 143 2.32 12.37 6.40
CA CYS A 143 2.26 11.92 7.79
C CYS A 143 0.82 11.87 8.33
N ALA A 144 -0.04 12.79 7.88
CA ALA A 144 -1.44 12.88 8.29
C ALA A 144 -2.33 11.75 7.71
N ASN A 145 -1.82 10.93 6.79
CA ASN A 145 -2.52 9.73 6.33
C ASN A 145 -2.57 8.65 7.40
N CYS A 146 -1.67 8.66 8.38
CA CYS A 146 -1.66 7.69 9.49
C CYS A 146 -1.93 8.36 10.85
N HIS A 147 -1.35 9.54 11.06
CA HIS A 147 -1.40 10.26 12.31
C HIS A 147 -2.51 11.30 12.32
N THR A 148 -3.20 11.46 13.45
CA THR A 148 -4.02 12.64 13.68
C THR A 148 -3.13 13.85 13.92
N VAL A 149 -3.62 15.05 13.60
CA VAL A 149 -2.92 16.32 13.90
C VAL A 149 -3.61 16.97 15.09
N GLN A 150 -2.84 17.37 16.10
CA GLN A 150 -3.37 18.08 17.26
C GLN A 150 -3.97 19.42 16.81
N PRO A 151 -5.11 19.84 17.39
CA PRO A 151 -5.59 21.19 17.17
C PRO A 151 -4.56 22.16 17.73
N GLY A 152 -4.08 23.11 16.90
CA GLY A 152 -3.16 24.14 17.36
C GLY A 152 -3.76 24.98 18.49
N VAL A 153 -2.91 25.50 19.35
CA VAL A 153 -3.33 26.52 20.32
C VAL A 153 -3.58 27.84 19.58
N GLU A 154 -4.83 28.29 19.55
CA GLU A 154 -5.22 29.62 19.05
C GLU A 154 -4.66 30.76 19.92
#